data_AF-A0ABD1U4G0-F1
#
_entry.id   AF-A0ABD1U4G0-F1
#
_cell.length_a   1.000
_cell.length_b   1.000
_cell.length_c   1.000
_cell.angle_alpha   90.00
_cell.angle_beta   90.00
_cell.angle_gamma   90.00
#
_symmetry.space_group_name_H-M   'P 1'
#
loop_
_entity.id
_entity.type
_entity.pdbx_description
1 polymer ?
#
loop_
_entity_poly.entity_id
_entity_poly.type
_entity_poly.pdbx_seq_one_letter_code
_entity_poly.pdbx_strand_id
1 'polypeptide(L)'
;MAEHEEEDLKMALRMSMQQHNPPEPKRSKSRDDSCGSGEAPEESSEMKNRRMQRELMAAAAEKRMTAAKSAAATVAIPKSAESLKEVKKSGSGTEGKGKSVNLETGKENSGNSGAELSAPEAHQLFSMIFGKEVSKNVLAQWSNQGIRFSPDSETSMGLVQHEGGPCGVLAAIQAFVFKYLLFCQEESGNVAPNMSTNFGVIVSNSESMGADIFSSISEDHKSRALVRSMNEILFLCGNNETAVIASMDVLDGHTEGSIYGLKDEVIVKVLEGVSVESGFDLQKVLRVSTFTSKASALYKLKAMLPIFRSRMGALLFLISALLSRGLDNVQADRDDPSLSLVTAPFGHASQEIVNLLLSGSAVANVFDGEMDLGGGMFVKGITTTVEVGFLTLLEYLNYCKVGQHLKCPRWPIWVVGSESHYTVLFALDTKVQEENQLESRAAQIRRAFDAQDQSGGGGFISVEGFHQVLKETSVDLPSEKLEHLCSTGFIVWSEFWQVLLDLDKSLGGLKDSTGLLGKKVFDLYHFNGIAKSIANASQATSGRENPIQRPRLTKLRVSVPPRWTPEEFMADVSVPSGSGKDESDRKETSVEESKPEPAQHAPLVDCIRTRWPRATCNWEGDAPSIV
;
A
#
# COMPACT_ATOMS: atom_id res chain seq x y z
N MET A 1 69.88 0.30 -4.29
CA MET A 1 68.90 1.36 -3.92
C MET A 1 67.92 1.69 -5.06
N ALA A 2 67.73 0.82 -6.06
CA ALA A 2 66.62 0.92 -7.02
C ALA A 2 65.77 -0.37 -7.10
N GLU A 3 66.29 -1.52 -6.64
CA GLU A 3 65.53 -2.79 -6.60
C GLU A 3 64.68 -2.96 -5.32
N HIS A 4 64.98 -2.25 -4.23
CA HIS A 4 64.19 -2.35 -3.00
C HIS A 4 62.88 -1.53 -3.05
N GLU A 5 62.86 -0.46 -3.84
CA GLU A 5 61.67 0.39 -4.04
C GLU A 5 60.64 -0.27 -4.98
N GLU A 6 61.02 -1.22 -5.83
CA GLU A 6 60.08 -1.96 -6.70
C GLU A 6 59.37 -3.12 -5.96
N GLU A 7 59.98 -3.71 -4.93
CA GLU A 7 59.34 -4.70 -4.06
C GLU A 7 58.29 -4.07 -3.14
N ASP A 8 58.56 -2.89 -2.59
CA ASP A 8 57.60 -2.16 -1.74
C ASP A 8 56.38 -1.68 -2.54
N LEU A 9 56.56 -1.28 -3.81
CA LEU A 9 55.45 -0.87 -4.69
C LEU A 9 54.54 -2.06 -5.09
N LYS A 10 55.12 -3.26 -5.30
CA LYS A 10 54.38 -4.50 -5.60
C LYS A 10 53.67 -5.07 -4.36
N MET A 11 54.24 -4.88 -3.16
CA MET A 11 53.60 -5.25 -1.90
C MET A 11 52.39 -4.33 -1.57
N ALA A 12 52.53 -3.02 -1.80
CA ALA A 12 51.45 -2.05 -1.63
C ALA A 12 50.25 -2.29 -2.58
N LEU A 13 50.49 -2.69 -3.84
CA LEU A 13 49.42 -3.02 -4.80
C LEU A 13 48.67 -4.31 -4.41
N ARG A 14 49.35 -5.26 -3.75
CA ARG A 14 48.78 -6.54 -3.30
C ARG A 14 47.90 -6.37 -2.05
N MET A 15 48.24 -5.43 -1.17
CA MET A 15 47.47 -5.13 0.05
C MET A 15 46.24 -4.24 -0.19
N SER A 16 46.15 -3.55 -1.33
CA SER A 16 44.98 -2.73 -1.71
C SER A 16 43.82 -3.52 -2.34
N MET A 17 44.02 -4.80 -2.70
CA MET A 17 43.06 -5.61 -3.47
C MET A 17 42.38 -6.74 -2.66
N GLN A 18 42.62 -6.85 -1.36
CA GLN A 18 42.03 -7.89 -0.50
C GLN A 18 41.54 -7.30 0.82
N GLN A 19 40.30 -6.80 0.83
CA GLN A 19 39.42 -6.73 2.02
C GLN A 19 38.01 -6.29 1.60
N HIS A 20 37.27 -7.20 0.97
CA HIS A 20 35.83 -7.30 1.12
C HIS A 20 35.58 -8.47 2.06
N ASN A 21 35.08 -8.20 3.25
CA ASN A 21 34.30 -9.12 4.08
C ASN A 21 33.59 -8.29 5.16
N PRO A 22 32.25 -8.30 5.22
CA PRO A 22 31.51 -7.62 6.28
C PRO A 22 31.53 -8.47 7.57
N PRO A 23 31.65 -7.89 8.77
CA PRO A 23 31.37 -8.61 10.00
C PRO A 23 29.85 -8.65 10.28
N GLU A 24 29.38 -9.87 10.53
CA GLU A 24 28.04 -10.24 10.99
C GLU A 24 27.61 -9.58 12.32
N PRO A 25 26.30 -9.53 12.62
CA PRO A 25 25.74 -8.78 13.73
C PRO A 25 25.85 -9.56 15.06
N LYS A 26 26.54 -8.99 16.05
CA LYS A 26 26.47 -9.47 17.44
C LYS A 26 25.57 -8.58 18.29
N ARG A 27 24.58 -9.25 18.87
CA ARG A 27 23.59 -8.84 19.86
C ARG A 27 24.24 -8.51 21.21
N SER A 28 23.99 -7.34 21.80
CA SER A 28 23.87 -7.13 23.27
C SER A 28 23.56 -5.67 23.68
N LYS A 29 22.61 -5.48 24.60
CA LYS A 29 22.63 -4.41 25.64
C LYS A 29 23.70 -4.83 26.69
N SER A 30 24.41 -4.00 27.45
CA SER A 30 24.05 -2.79 28.24
C SER A 30 25.29 -1.94 28.59
N ARG A 31 25.07 -0.63 28.79
CA ARG A 31 25.88 0.45 29.44
C ARG A 31 27.27 0.10 30.03
N ASP A 32 28.29 0.87 29.66
CA ASP A 32 28.95 1.86 30.55
C ASP A 32 29.94 2.77 29.78
N ASP A 33 30.14 3.98 30.31
CA ASP A 33 30.88 5.11 29.76
C ASP A 33 32.34 4.83 29.37
N SER A 34 32.74 5.20 28.15
CA SER A 34 34.06 5.80 27.90
C SER A 34 34.13 6.49 26.52
N CYS A 35 34.59 7.73 26.56
CA CYS A 35 34.79 8.64 25.44
C CYS A 35 35.93 8.15 24.54
N GLY A 36 35.68 8.02 23.23
CA GLY A 36 36.68 7.67 22.23
C GLY A 36 36.19 8.05 20.84
N SER A 37 36.65 9.21 20.36
CA SER A 37 36.40 9.75 19.03
C SER A 37 37.00 8.87 17.93
N GLY A 38 36.13 8.24 17.13
CA GLY A 38 36.47 7.62 15.85
C GLY A 38 35.41 8.02 14.83
N GLU A 39 35.83 8.74 13.79
CA GLU A 39 34.97 9.21 12.70
C GLU A 39 34.28 8.04 12.01
N ALA A 40 32.95 8.06 12.02
CA ALA A 40 32.13 7.14 11.25
C ALA A 40 32.33 7.42 9.74
N PRO A 41 32.29 6.39 8.87
CA PRO A 41 32.32 6.62 7.43
C PRO A 41 31.15 7.53 7.04
N GLU A 42 31.43 8.58 6.27
CA GLU A 42 30.44 9.56 5.87
C GLU A 42 29.28 8.89 5.12
N GLU A 43 28.17 8.69 5.84
CA GLU A 43 26.92 8.20 5.30
C GLU A 43 26.39 9.23 4.27
N SER A 44 26.08 8.76 3.06
CA SER A 44 25.57 9.59 1.95
C SER A 44 24.37 10.42 2.42
N SER A 45 24.26 11.66 1.95
CA SER A 45 23.17 12.59 2.32
C SER A 45 21.78 11.97 2.14
N GLU A 46 21.62 11.12 1.12
CA GLU A 46 20.38 10.39 0.85
C GLU A 46 20.07 9.32 1.90
N MET A 47 21.08 8.60 2.39
CA MET A 47 20.94 7.57 3.42
C MET A 47 20.65 8.19 4.80
N LYS A 48 21.29 9.33 5.11
CA LYS A 48 20.97 10.16 6.29
C LYS A 48 19.53 10.67 6.25
N ASN A 49 19.07 11.16 5.10
CA ASN A 49 17.69 11.64 4.93
C ASN A 49 16.67 10.52 5.10
N ARG A 50 16.92 9.33 4.51
CA ARG A 50 16.07 8.14 4.67
C ARG A 50 16.02 7.67 6.12
N ARG A 51 17.16 7.63 6.81
CA ARG A 51 17.23 7.31 8.25
C ARG A 51 16.44 8.31 9.09
N MET A 52 16.63 9.61 8.85
CA MET A 52 15.89 10.66 9.54
C MET A 52 14.38 10.54 9.28
N GLN A 53 13.97 10.19 8.06
CA GLN A 53 12.57 9.96 7.71
C GLN A 53 11.97 8.74 8.43
N ARG A 54 12.70 7.63 8.52
CA ARG A 54 12.30 6.46 9.34
C ARG A 54 12.16 6.83 10.80
N GLU A 55 13.14 7.55 11.34
CA GLU A 55 13.13 8.01 12.73
C GLU A 55 11.97 8.98 12.99
N LEU A 56 11.62 9.86 12.05
CA LEU A 56 10.46 10.76 12.17
C LEU A 56 9.13 10.03 12.11
N MET A 57 8.97 9.04 11.21
CA MET A 57 7.74 8.22 11.17
C MET A 57 7.59 7.36 12.42
N ALA A 58 8.67 6.73 12.88
CA ALA A 58 8.70 5.97 14.13
C ALA A 58 8.43 6.89 15.33
N ALA A 59 9.07 8.06 15.40
CA ALA A 59 8.84 9.04 16.45
C ALA A 59 7.42 9.63 16.40
N ALA A 60 6.82 9.80 15.23
CA ALA A 60 5.42 10.22 15.10
C ALA A 60 4.47 9.13 15.61
N ALA A 61 4.73 7.86 15.28
CA ALA A 61 4.00 6.72 15.84
C ALA A 61 4.17 6.63 17.37
N GLU A 62 5.39 6.74 17.89
CA GLU A 62 5.68 6.74 19.32
C GLU A 62 5.10 7.97 20.05
N LYS A 63 5.10 9.15 19.42
CA LYS A 63 4.45 10.36 19.95
C LYS A 63 2.94 10.18 20.05
N ARG A 64 2.29 9.59 19.05
CA ARG A 64 0.86 9.22 19.13
C ARG A 64 0.61 8.26 20.29
N MET A 65 1.48 7.25 20.45
CA MET A 65 1.40 6.28 21.55
C MET A 65 1.67 6.88 22.94
N THR A 66 2.54 7.90 23.05
CA THR A 66 2.90 8.54 24.33
C THR A 66 1.97 9.68 24.71
N ALA A 67 1.53 10.51 23.75
CA ALA A 67 0.47 11.49 23.93
C ALA A 67 -0.83 10.81 24.40
N ALA A 68 -1.14 9.66 23.81
CA ALA A 68 -2.21 8.80 24.28
C ALA A 68 -2.03 8.38 25.74
N LYS A 69 -0.88 7.81 26.11
CA LYS A 69 -0.60 7.42 27.51
C LYS A 69 -0.72 8.59 28.51
N SER A 70 -0.35 9.81 28.11
CA SER A 70 -0.48 10.99 28.97
C SER A 70 -1.93 11.49 29.13
N ALA A 71 -2.77 11.32 28.10
CA ALA A 71 -4.20 11.64 28.13
C ALA A 71 -4.98 10.60 28.96
N ALA A 72 -4.62 9.32 28.90
CA ALA A 72 -5.21 8.27 29.74
C ALA A 72 -4.87 8.47 31.23
N ALA A 73 -3.67 8.96 31.56
CA ALA A 73 -3.25 9.22 32.94
C ALA A 73 -3.99 10.40 33.59
N THR A 74 -4.56 11.32 32.80
CA THR A 74 -5.31 12.48 33.32
C THR A 74 -6.79 12.18 33.60
N VAL A 75 -7.33 11.06 33.09
CA VAL A 75 -8.72 10.62 33.32
C VAL A 75 -8.85 9.72 34.57
N ALA A 76 -7.74 9.19 35.10
CA ALA A 76 -7.72 8.25 36.22
C ALA A 76 -7.46 8.93 37.59
N ILE A 77 -8.38 9.78 38.06
CA ILE A 77 -8.45 10.15 39.50
C ILE A 77 -9.90 10.06 39.98
N PRO A 78 -10.27 9.06 40.80
CA PRO A 78 -11.58 9.04 41.44
C PRO A 78 -11.53 9.73 42.81
N LYS A 79 -12.51 10.61 43.09
CA LYS A 79 -12.88 10.97 44.46
C LYS A 79 -14.15 10.19 44.85
N SER A 80 -14.00 9.24 45.77
CA SER A 80 -15.03 8.75 46.70
C SER A 80 -15.49 9.89 47.62
N ALA A 81 -16.60 9.87 48.35
CA ALA A 81 -17.88 9.14 48.42
C ALA A 81 -18.70 9.92 49.47
N GLU A 82 -20.03 10.05 49.35
CA GLU A 82 -20.97 9.86 50.48
C GLU A 82 -22.46 10.06 50.16
N SER A 83 -23.23 9.11 50.72
CA SER A 83 -24.61 9.20 51.23
C SER A 83 -25.83 9.07 50.28
N LEU A 84 -26.50 7.92 50.48
CA LEU A 84 -27.89 7.62 50.14
C LEU A 84 -28.87 8.44 50.98
N LYS A 85 -29.98 8.89 50.38
CA LYS A 85 -31.32 8.92 51.00
C LYS A 85 -32.44 9.12 49.98
N GLU A 86 -33.57 8.51 50.30
CA GLU A 86 -34.80 8.30 49.52
C GLU A 86 -35.58 9.58 49.14
N VAL A 87 -36.43 9.50 48.10
CA VAL A 87 -37.92 9.61 48.18
C VAL A 87 -38.54 9.90 46.79
N LYS A 88 -39.74 9.32 46.61
CA LYS A 88 -40.68 9.31 45.48
C LYS A 88 -41.19 10.70 44.99
N LYS A 89 -41.57 10.70 43.70
CA LYS A 89 -42.69 11.42 43.02
C LYS A 89 -43.16 12.78 43.56
N SER A 90 -43.13 13.79 42.70
CA SER A 90 -44.30 14.61 42.37
C SER A 90 -44.06 15.40 41.08
N GLY A 91 -45.09 15.52 40.25
CA GLY A 91 -45.07 16.31 39.02
C GLY A 91 -45.44 17.77 39.27
N SER A 92 -45.09 18.63 38.32
CA SER A 92 -45.74 19.91 38.06
C SER A 92 -45.16 20.47 36.76
N GLY A 93 -46.01 20.63 35.74
CA GLY A 93 -45.63 21.23 34.48
C GLY A 93 -45.49 22.75 34.54
N THR A 94 -44.88 23.31 33.51
CA THR A 94 -45.32 24.57 32.89
C THR A 94 -44.75 24.66 31.47
N GLU A 95 -45.57 25.24 30.61
CA GLU A 95 -45.52 25.26 29.15
C GLU A 95 -44.46 26.20 28.56
N GLY A 96 -44.11 25.93 27.29
CA GLY A 96 -44.11 26.97 26.26
C GLY A 96 -42.78 27.60 25.86
N LYS A 97 -42.19 27.10 24.76
CA LYS A 97 -42.11 27.81 23.46
C LYS A 97 -41.22 27.05 22.49
N GLY A 98 -41.86 26.40 21.52
CA GLY A 98 -41.21 25.98 20.29
C GLY A 98 -40.89 27.19 19.42
N LYS A 99 -39.71 27.18 18.79
CA LYS A 99 -39.41 27.96 17.60
C LYS A 99 -38.86 27.01 16.56
N SER A 100 -39.75 26.55 15.69
CA SER A 100 -39.42 25.97 14.39
C SER A 100 -38.69 27.01 13.56
N VAL A 101 -37.62 26.63 12.88
CA VAL A 101 -37.09 27.39 11.76
C VAL A 101 -37.01 26.46 10.55
N ASN A 102 -37.55 26.97 9.45
CA ASN A 102 -37.95 26.29 8.23
C ASN A 102 -36.85 25.49 7.53
N LEU A 103 -37.27 24.33 7.03
CA LEU A 103 -36.68 23.65 5.88
C LEU A 103 -37.21 24.36 4.63
N GLU A 104 -36.39 25.20 4.00
CA GLU A 104 -36.69 25.70 2.66
C GLU A 104 -36.05 24.78 1.61
N THR A 105 -36.93 24.01 0.97
CA THR A 105 -36.69 23.32 -0.30
C THR A 105 -36.37 24.35 -1.39
N GLY A 106 -35.10 24.49 -1.73
CA GLY A 106 -34.61 25.26 -2.87
C GLY A 106 -34.67 24.46 -4.16
N LYS A 107 -35.42 24.99 -5.13
CA LYS A 107 -35.62 24.50 -6.50
C LYS A 107 -34.31 24.14 -7.22
N GLU A 108 -34.37 23.04 -7.96
CA GLU A 108 -33.49 22.73 -9.08
C GLU A 108 -33.44 23.92 -10.05
N ASN A 109 -32.25 24.51 -10.19
CA ASN A 109 -31.93 25.43 -11.27
C ASN A 109 -30.82 24.78 -12.08
N SER A 110 -31.17 24.36 -13.29
CA SER A 110 -30.25 23.87 -14.31
C SER A 110 -29.34 25.02 -14.77
N GLY A 111 -28.08 25.00 -14.32
CA GLY A 111 -27.03 25.92 -14.70
C GLY A 111 -25.83 25.72 -13.78
N ASN A 112 -24.98 24.74 -14.08
CA ASN A 112 -23.93 24.29 -13.16
C ASN A 112 -22.61 25.06 -13.38
N SER A 113 -22.64 26.37 -13.16
CA SER A 113 -21.44 27.19 -12.95
C SER A 113 -20.85 26.84 -11.58
N GLY A 114 -19.55 26.52 -11.52
CA GLY A 114 -18.91 26.06 -10.28
C GLY A 114 -18.98 27.13 -9.17
N ALA A 115 -19.26 26.71 -7.93
CA ALA A 115 -19.28 27.63 -6.79
C ALA A 115 -17.86 27.95 -6.33
N GLU A 116 -17.64 29.16 -5.81
CA GLU A 116 -16.43 29.51 -5.08
C GLU A 116 -16.50 28.95 -3.66
N LEU A 117 -15.36 28.51 -3.12
CA LEU A 117 -15.28 28.18 -1.69
C LEU A 117 -15.37 29.45 -0.85
N SER A 118 -15.95 29.33 0.35
CA SER A 118 -15.87 30.44 1.31
C SER A 118 -14.41 30.64 1.75
N ALA A 119 -14.06 31.89 2.09
CA ALA A 119 -12.72 32.22 2.59
C ALA A 119 -12.27 31.32 3.76
N PRO A 120 -13.09 31.06 4.81
CA PRO A 120 -12.67 30.19 5.91
C PRO A 120 -12.43 28.74 5.46
N GLU A 121 -13.28 28.19 4.59
CA GLU A 121 -13.11 26.82 4.08
C GLU A 121 -11.84 26.69 3.25
N ALA A 122 -11.53 27.67 2.38
CA ALA A 122 -10.32 27.65 1.57
C ALA A 122 -9.04 27.73 2.43
N HIS A 123 -9.06 28.53 3.51
CA HIS A 123 -7.95 28.59 4.47
C HIS A 123 -7.82 27.29 5.28
N GLN A 124 -8.93 26.71 5.73
CA GLN A 124 -8.94 25.43 6.43
C GLN A 124 -8.40 24.31 5.54
N LEU A 125 -8.87 24.22 4.29
CA LEU A 125 -8.42 23.25 3.31
C LEU A 125 -6.91 23.38 3.04
N PHE A 126 -6.43 24.61 2.77
CA PHE A 126 -4.99 24.84 2.54
C PHE A 126 -4.16 24.46 3.77
N SER A 127 -4.58 24.87 4.96
CA SER A 127 -3.88 24.54 6.21
C SER A 127 -3.93 23.03 6.53
N MET A 128 -4.99 22.33 6.14
CA MET A 128 -5.10 20.88 6.33
C MET A 128 -4.14 20.13 5.41
N ILE A 129 -4.05 20.55 4.15
CA ILE A 129 -3.15 19.93 3.17
C ILE A 129 -1.69 20.22 3.52
N PHE A 130 -1.33 21.50 3.65
CA PHE A 130 0.07 21.93 3.70
C PHE A 130 0.58 22.35 5.09
N GLY A 131 -0.32 22.53 6.06
CA GLY A 131 0.05 23.06 7.37
C GLY A 131 0.32 24.58 7.34
N LYS A 132 0.97 25.07 8.39
CA LYS A 132 1.28 26.50 8.57
C LYS A 132 2.61 26.91 7.95
N GLU A 133 3.56 25.99 7.83
CA GLU A 133 4.94 26.24 7.44
C GLU A 133 5.37 25.29 6.31
N VAL A 134 4.76 25.46 5.12
CA VAL A 134 5.13 24.70 3.92
C VAL A 134 6.21 25.45 3.12
N SER A 135 7.21 24.72 2.63
CA SER A 135 8.22 25.31 1.75
C SER A 135 7.69 25.51 0.33
N LYS A 136 8.22 26.52 -0.38
CA LYS A 136 7.88 26.76 -1.79
C LYS A 136 8.18 25.57 -2.69
N ASN A 137 9.21 24.78 -2.36
CA ASN A 137 9.56 23.57 -3.11
C ASN A 137 8.48 22.50 -3.00
N VAL A 138 7.92 22.28 -1.80
CA VAL A 138 6.82 21.33 -1.60
C VAL A 138 5.55 21.79 -2.33
N LEU A 139 5.23 23.08 -2.25
CA LEU A 139 4.12 23.65 -3.03
C LEU A 139 4.32 23.43 -4.53
N ALA A 140 5.54 23.66 -5.04
CA ALA A 140 5.87 23.45 -6.45
C ALA A 140 5.74 21.98 -6.87
N GLN A 141 6.19 21.02 -6.05
CA GLN A 141 6.04 19.58 -6.31
C GLN A 141 4.58 19.18 -6.49
N TRP A 142 3.70 19.61 -5.58
CA TRP A 142 2.27 19.32 -5.66
C TRP A 142 1.56 20.13 -6.76
N SER A 143 2.08 21.31 -7.08
CA SER A 143 1.54 22.21 -8.10
C SER A 143 2.05 21.96 -9.51
N ASN A 144 2.94 20.98 -9.72
CA ASN A 144 3.50 20.67 -11.02
C ASN A 144 3.29 19.21 -11.44
N GLN A 145 2.42 18.47 -10.76
CA GLN A 145 2.08 17.10 -11.10
C GLN A 145 0.66 16.96 -11.65
N GLY A 146 0.57 16.50 -12.89
CA GLY A 146 -0.67 16.09 -13.53
C GLY A 146 -0.94 14.59 -13.45
N ILE A 147 -2.14 14.17 -13.86
CA ILE A 147 -2.55 12.76 -13.94
C ILE A 147 -2.49 12.33 -15.41
N ARG A 148 -1.27 12.10 -15.91
CA ARG A 148 -0.99 11.78 -17.33
C ARG A 148 -0.45 10.37 -17.48
N PHE A 149 -0.87 9.70 -18.56
CA PHE A 149 -0.28 8.43 -18.98
C PHE A 149 1.13 8.62 -19.53
N SER A 150 1.92 7.56 -19.45
CA SER A 150 3.26 7.52 -20.04
C SER A 150 3.19 7.66 -21.55
N PRO A 151 4.04 8.51 -22.16
CA PRO A 151 4.16 8.59 -23.61
C PRO A 151 4.96 7.39 -24.18
N ASP A 152 5.66 6.64 -23.33
CA ASP A 152 6.45 5.48 -23.71
C ASP A 152 5.55 4.26 -23.97
N SER A 153 5.80 3.54 -25.08
CA SER A 153 4.92 2.45 -25.54
C SER A 153 4.85 1.26 -24.60
N GLU A 154 5.96 0.94 -23.90
CA GLU A 154 6.03 -0.18 -22.95
C GLU A 154 5.26 0.12 -21.66
N THR A 155 5.21 1.39 -21.27
CA THR A 155 4.57 1.84 -20.01
C THR A 155 3.31 2.67 -20.22
N SER A 156 2.77 2.69 -21.43
CA SER A 156 1.72 3.62 -21.88
C SER A 156 0.40 3.52 -21.10
N MET A 157 0.16 2.40 -20.40
CA MET A 157 -0.99 2.18 -19.51
C MET A 157 -0.89 2.88 -18.15
N GLY A 158 0.32 3.30 -17.79
CA GLY A 158 0.67 3.75 -16.45
C GLY A 158 0.80 5.26 -16.37
N LEU A 159 0.48 5.83 -15.22
CA LEU A 159 0.58 7.24 -14.92
C LEU A 159 2.04 7.59 -14.59
N VAL A 160 2.53 8.67 -15.18
CA VAL A 160 3.91 9.15 -14.95
C VAL A 160 3.96 10.12 -13.78
N GLN A 161 4.90 9.87 -12.89
CA GLN A 161 5.33 10.81 -11.88
C GLN A 161 6.60 11.54 -12.34
N HIS A 162 6.55 12.86 -12.28
CA HIS A 162 7.68 13.75 -12.55
C HIS A 162 8.27 14.32 -11.25
N GLU A 163 7.41 14.64 -10.29
CA GLU A 163 7.80 15.27 -9.02
C GLU A 163 7.71 14.30 -7.85
N GLY A 164 8.61 14.43 -6.87
CA GLY A 164 8.48 13.74 -5.57
C GLY A 164 7.34 14.36 -4.75
N GLY A 165 6.55 13.56 -4.02
CA GLY A 165 5.50 14.08 -3.12
C GLY A 165 4.09 13.52 -3.40
N PRO A 166 3.44 13.90 -4.52
CA PRO A 166 2.07 13.49 -4.87
C PRO A 166 1.94 12.01 -5.31
N CYS A 167 3.00 11.20 -5.20
CA CYS A 167 3.02 9.81 -5.62
C CYS A 167 1.96 8.93 -4.95
N GLY A 168 1.59 9.21 -3.69
CA GLY A 168 0.50 8.50 -3.01
C GLY A 168 -0.85 8.68 -3.71
N VAL A 169 -1.12 9.88 -4.24
CA VAL A 169 -2.33 10.17 -5.03
C VAL A 169 -2.27 9.43 -6.37
N LEU A 170 -1.14 9.53 -7.08
CA LEU A 170 -0.97 8.89 -8.39
C LEU A 170 -1.06 7.36 -8.30
N ALA A 171 -0.41 6.74 -7.31
CA ALA A 171 -0.42 5.30 -7.12
C ALA A 171 -1.83 4.78 -6.80
N ALA A 172 -2.59 5.50 -5.97
CA ALA A 172 -3.98 5.15 -5.68
C ALA A 172 -4.86 5.22 -6.93
N ILE A 173 -4.78 6.32 -7.71
CA ILE A 173 -5.51 6.44 -8.99
C ILE A 173 -5.07 5.33 -9.94
N GLN A 174 -3.76 5.08 -10.07
CA GLN A 174 -3.20 4.05 -10.94
C GLN A 174 -3.76 2.66 -10.62
N ALA A 175 -3.88 2.31 -9.33
CA ALA A 175 -4.44 1.04 -8.92
C ALA A 175 -5.90 0.88 -9.39
N PHE A 176 -6.72 1.92 -9.24
CA PHE A 176 -8.09 1.91 -9.79
C PHE A 176 -8.11 1.95 -11.32
N VAL A 177 -7.14 2.59 -11.99
CA VAL A 177 -7.03 2.55 -13.46
C VAL A 177 -6.78 1.13 -13.93
N PHE A 178 -5.87 0.39 -13.28
CA PHE A 178 -5.63 -1.01 -13.57
C PHE A 178 -6.86 -1.88 -13.33
N LYS A 179 -7.65 -1.61 -12.29
CA LYS A 179 -8.95 -2.29 -12.11
C LYS A 179 -9.81 -2.19 -13.37
N TYR A 180 -9.98 -0.98 -13.91
CA TYR A 180 -10.83 -0.77 -15.08
C TYR A 180 -10.22 -1.30 -16.38
N LEU A 181 -8.91 -1.15 -16.56
CA LEU A 181 -8.22 -1.64 -17.76
C LEU A 181 -8.19 -3.18 -17.83
N LEU A 182 -8.00 -3.84 -16.69
CA LEU A 182 -7.75 -5.29 -16.65
C LEU A 182 -9.02 -6.12 -16.41
N PHE A 183 -9.98 -5.60 -15.62
CA PHE A 183 -11.08 -6.42 -15.11
C PHE A 183 -12.49 -5.92 -15.43
N CYS A 184 -12.68 -4.64 -15.75
CA CYS A 184 -14.01 -4.05 -15.96
C CYS A 184 -14.17 -3.51 -17.39
N GLN A 185 -14.36 -4.41 -18.35
CA GLN A 185 -14.68 -4.03 -19.74
C GLN A 185 -16.15 -3.62 -19.91
N GLU A 186 -16.40 -2.72 -20.86
CA GLU A 186 -17.76 -2.31 -21.24
C GLU A 186 -18.39 -3.38 -22.14
N GLU A 187 -19.60 -3.84 -21.80
CA GLU A 187 -20.48 -4.53 -22.75
C GLU A 187 -20.75 -3.56 -23.90
N SER A 188 -20.03 -3.76 -25.01
CA SER A 188 -20.27 -3.02 -26.23
C SER A 188 -21.61 -3.50 -26.78
N GLY A 189 -22.62 -2.63 -26.81
CA GLY A 189 -23.92 -2.93 -27.40
C GLY A 189 -23.77 -3.42 -28.85
N ASN A 190 -24.42 -4.54 -29.16
CA ASN A 190 -24.61 -5.15 -30.48
C ASN A 190 -23.35 -5.57 -31.25
N VAL A 191 -22.71 -6.66 -30.81
CA VAL A 191 -22.15 -7.68 -31.71
C VAL A 191 -22.52 -9.07 -31.15
N ALA A 192 -22.87 -10.01 -32.03
CA ALA A 192 -23.44 -11.32 -31.72
C ALA A 192 -22.71 -12.10 -30.61
N PRO A 193 -23.42 -12.94 -29.82
CA PRO A 193 -22.84 -13.64 -28.68
C PRO A 193 -22.07 -14.86 -29.19
N ASN A 194 -20.84 -14.66 -29.68
CA ASN A 194 -19.89 -15.75 -30.00
C ASN A 194 -18.44 -15.22 -30.03
N MET A 195 -18.04 -14.39 -29.06
CA MET A 195 -16.64 -14.28 -28.62
C MET A 195 -16.60 -13.51 -27.30
N SER A 196 -16.67 -14.22 -26.18
CA SER A 196 -16.47 -13.64 -24.86
C SER A 196 -14.97 -13.38 -24.68
N THR A 197 -14.51 -12.17 -24.96
CA THR A 197 -13.13 -11.74 -24.68
C THR A 197 -13.03 -11.28 -23.22
N ASN A 198 -13.21 -12.21 -22.29
CA ASN A 198 -12.69 -12.01 -20.94
C ASN A 198 -11.16 -11.92 -21.04
N PHE A 199 -10.58 -10.74 -20.89
CA PHE A 199 -9.12 -10.57 -20.85
C PHE A 199 -8.48 -11.43 -19.74
N GLY A 200 -9.19 -11.68 -18.64
CA GLY A 200 -8.78 -12.64 -17.60
C GLY A 200 -8.80 -14.13 -18.02
N VAL A 201 -9.44 -14.49 -19.14
CA VAL A 201 -9.49 -15.86 -19.68
C VAL A 201 -8.54 -16.05 -20.87
N ILE A 202 -8.23 -15.00 -21.64
CA ILE A 202 -7.26 -15.07 -22.75
C ILE A 202 -5.83 -15.35 -22.22
N VAL A 203 -5.53 -14.92 -20.99
CA VAL A 203 -4.19 -15.04 -20.37
C VAL A 203 -3.84 -16.49 -20.00
N SER A 204 -4.79 -17.42 -19.91
CA SER A 204 -4.50 -18.80 -19.50
C SER A 204 -3.85 -19.68 -20.58
N ASN A 205 -3.75 -19.24 -21.84
CA ASN A 205 -3.34 -20.13 -22.95
C ASN A 205 -2.14 -19.65 -23.79
N SER A 206 -1.35 -18.65 -23.36
CA SER A 206 -0.18 -18.22 -24.14
C SER A 206 0.89 -17.55 -23.28
N GLU A 207 1.94 -18.30 -22.94
CA GLU A 207 3.06 -17.88 -22.07
C GLU A 207 4.02 -16.83 -22.67
N SER A 208 3.73 -16.25 -23.84
CA SER A 208 4.70 -15.37 -24.54
C SER A 208 4.24 -13.93 -24.90
N MET A 209 3.07 -13.46 -24.46
CA MET A 209 2.50 -12.17 -24.94
C MET A 209 2.31 -11.07 -23.87
N GLY A 210 3.12 -11.05 -22.81
CA GLY A 210 3.00 -10.02 -21.76
C GLY A 210 3.22 -8.60 -22.26
N ALA A 211 4.13 -8.38 -23.23
CA ALA A 211 4.45 -7.05 -23.76
C ALA A 211 3.39 -6.49 -24.74
N ASP A 212 2.68 -7.35 -25.46
CA ASP A 212 1.74 -6.96 -26.52
C ASP A 212 0.32 -6.60 -26.00
N ILE A 213 -0.06 -7.13 -24.84
CA ILE A 213 -1.33 -6.79 -24.17
C ILE A 213 -1.37 -5.30 -23.81
N PHE A 214 -0.21 -4.74 -23.51
CA PHE A 214 -0.05 -3.46 -22.87
C PHE A 214 0.15 -2.31 -23.87
N SER A 215 0.76 -2.59 -25.02
CA SER A 215 0.98 -1.65 -26.11
C SER A 215 -0.27 -1.42 -26.98
N SER A 216 -1.27 -2.30 -26.90
CA SER A 216 -2.48 -2.28 -27.74
C SER A 216 -3.65 -1.47 -27.17
N ILE A 217 -3.52 -0.91 -25.96
CA ILE A 217 -4.60 -0.15 -25.30
C ILE A 217 -4.73 1.26 -25.91
N SER A 218 -5.90 1.57 -26.47
CA SER A 218 -6.16 2.88 -27.08
C SER A 218 -6.21 4.02 -26.05
N GLU A 219 -5.85 5.24 -26.47
CA GLU A 219 -5.95 6.44 -25.63
C GLU A 219 -7.37 6.70 -25.11
N ASP A 220 -8.38 6.38 -25.89
CA ASP A 220 -9.79 6.52 -25.51
C ASP A 220 -10.16 5.53 -24.39
N HIS A 221 -9.69 4.28 -24.46
CA HIS A 221 -9.87 3.28 -23.39
C HIS A 221 -9.17 3.72 -22.10
N LYS A 222 -7.92 4.22 -22.20
CA LYS A 222 -7.18 4.76 -21.05
C LYS A 222 -7.88 5.97 -20.42
N SER A 223 -8.40 6.87 -21.25
CA SER A 223 -9.15 8.05 -20.80
C SER A 223 -10.45 7.67 -20.10
N ARG A 224 -11.22 6.71 -20.64
CA ARG A 224 -12.43 6.19 -19.98
C ARG A 224 -12.12 5.50 -18.66
N ALA A 225 -11.09 4.65 -18.61
CA ALA A 225 -10.65 3.99 -17.39
C ALA A 225 -10.30 5.02 -16.32
N LEU A 226 -9.47 6.01 -16.64
CA LEU A 226 -9.09 7.08 -15.72
C LEU A 226 -10.29 7.86 -15.17
N VAL A 227 -11.23 8.27 -16.03
CA VAL A 227 -12.43 8.98 -15.59
C VAL A 227 -13.29 8.11 -14.68
N ARG A 228 -13.44 6.81 -14.98
CA ARG A 228 -14.19 5.88 -14.13
C ARG A 228 -13.51 5.65 -12.79
N SER A 229 -12.19 5.50 -12.77
CA SER A 229 -11.38 5.40 -11.55
C SER A 229 -11.56 6.63 -10.66
N MET A 230 -11.41 7.82 -11.23
CA MET A 230 -11.60 9.08 -10.50
C MET A 230 -13.01 9.20 -9.94
N ASN A 231 -14.03 8.87 -10.75
CA ASN A 231 -15.42 8.91 -10.31
C ASN A 231 -15.69 7.95 -9.14
N GLU A 232 -15.18 6.71 -9.23
CA GLU A 232 -15.35 5.72 -8.16
C GLU A 232 -14.69 6.16 -6.86
N ILE A 233 -13.44 6.65 -6.93
CA ILE A 233 -12.71 7.13 -5.74
C ILE A 233 -13.43 8.31 -5.09
N LEU A 234 -13.88 9.30 -5.86
CA LEU A 234 -14.55 10.48 -5.28
C LEU A 234 -15.86 10.11 -4.59
N PHE A 235 -16.66 9.22 -5.20
CA PHE A 235 -17.85 8.70 -4.53
C PHE A 235 -17.50 7.87 -3.30
N LEU A 236 -16.43 7.07 -3.35
CA LEU A 236 -15.97 6.33 -2.18
C LEU A 236 -15.64 7.28 -1.02
N CYS A 237 -14.93 8.38 -1.26
CA CYS A 237 -14.66 9.41 -0.25
C CYS A 237 -15.94 10.04 0.31
N GLY A 238 -16.96 10.27 -0.53
CA GLY A 238 -18.27 10.81 -0.12
C GLY A 238 -19.29 9.75 0.30
N ASN A 239 -18.84 8.64 0.91
CA ASN A 239 -19.69 7.54 1.42
C ASN A 239 -20.64 6.91 0.38
N ASN A 240 -20.27 6.95 -0.89
CA ASN A 240 -21.08 6.58 -2.05
C ASN A 240 -22.35 7.42 -2.28
N GLU A 241 -22.50 8.55 -1.58
CA GLU A 241 -23.66 9.43 -1.69
C GLU A 241 -23.36 10.69 -2.51
N THR A 242 -22.15 11.24 -2.35
CA THR A 242 -21.76 12.50 -2.99
C THR A 242 -20.34 12.44 -3.54
N ALA A 243 -20.05 13.30 -4.53
CA ALA A 243 -18.72 13.57 -5.04
C ALA A 243 -18.59 15.07 -5.30
N VAL A 244 -17.49 15.68 -4.86
CA VAL A 244 -17.12 17.06 -5.16
C VAL A 244 -15.99 17.04 -6.17
N ILE A 245 -16.16 17.80 -7.25
CA ILE A 245 -15.14 17.98 -8.29
C ILE A 245 -14.62 19.40 -8.21
N ALA A 246 -13.34 19.52 -7.88
CA ALA A 246 -12.61 20.77 -7.88
C ALA A 246 -11.94 21.00 -9.24
N SER A 247 -12.02 22.23 -9.73
CA SER A 247 -11.49 22.67 -11.02
C SER A 247 -10.97 24.10 -10.91
N MET A 248 -10.35 24.61 -11.98
CA MET A 248 -9.81 25.97 -12.01
C MET A 248 -10.76 26.90 -12.78
N ASP A 249 -10.91 28.15 -12.33
CA ASP A 249 -11.79 29.19 -12.90
C ASP A 249 -11.44 29.62 -14.34
N VAL A 250 -10.34 29.12 -14.86
CA VAL A 250 -9.76 29.44 -16.17
C VAL A 250 -10.71 29.19 -17.36
N LEU A 251 -11.82 28.46 -17.16
CA LEU A 251 -12.65 27.92 -18.23
C LEU A 251 -14.10 28.43 -18.25
N ASP A 252 -14.56 29.19 -17.25
CA ASP A 252 -15.97 29.60 -17.19
C ASP A 252 -16.32 30.76 -18.15
N GLY A 253 -15.31 31.33 -18.84
CA GLY A 253 -15.49 32.37 -19.87
C GLY A 253 -15.75 31.86 -21.29
N HIS A 254 -15.64 30.55 -21.55
CA HIS A 254 -15.90 29.96 -22.86
C HIS A 254 -17.07 28.99 -22.78
N THR A 255 -18.19 29.43 -23.35
CA THR A 255 -19.50 28.78 -23.44
C THR A 255 -19.41 27.25 -23.55
N GLU A 256 -20.30 26.56 -22.85
CA GLU A 256 -20.42 25.10 -22.59
C GLU A 256 -20.30 24.14 -23.81
N GLY A 257 -20.08 24.65 -25.03
CA GLY A 257 -19.80 23.89 -26.25
C GLY A 257 -18.31 23.79 -26.66
N SER A 258 -17.37 24.51 -26.02
CA SER A 258 -15.97 24.60 -26.51
C SER A 258 -14.95 23.71 -25.77
N ILE A 259 -15.34 23.00 -24.71
CA ILE A 259 -14.39 22.26 -23.84
C ILE A 259 -13.74 21.08 -24.57
N TYR A 260 -14.46 20.46 -25.53
CA TYR A 260 -13.93 19.37 -26.36
C TYR A 260 -12.81 19.80 -27.33
N GLY A 261 -12.45 21.09 -27.39
CA GLY A 261 -11.48 21.63 -28.36
C GLY A 261 -10.41 22.57 -27.80
N LEU A 262 -10.34 22.79 -26.48
CA LEU A 262 -9.23 23.55 -25.89
C LEU A 262 -7.95 22.74 -25.99
N LYS A 263 -7.06 23.17 -26.87
CA LYS A 263 -5.74 22.56 -27.05
C LYS A 263 -4.96 22.62 -25.73
N ASP A 264 -4.25 21.54 -25.40
CA ASP A 264 -3.39 21.43 -24.22
C ASP A 264 -2.46 22.65 -24.04
N GLU A 265 -2.00 23.25 -25.16
CA GLU A 265 -1.20 24.48 -25.18
C GLU A 265 -1.88 25.69 -24.52
N VAL A 266 -3.20 25.84 -24.66
CA VAL A 266 -3.95 26.95 -24.05
C VAL A 266 -4.06 26.74 -22.55
N ILE A 267 -4.35 25.51 -22.12
CA ILE A 267 -4.43 25.15 -20.70
C ILE A 267 -3.08 25.36 -20.02
N VAL A 268 -1.99 24.94 -20.66
CA VAL A 268 -0.63 25.17 -20.15
C VAL A 268 -0.36 26.66 -19.99
N LYS A 269 -0.62 27.48 -21.02
CA LYS A 269 -0.39 28.94 -20.97
C LYS A 269 -1.17 29.63 -19.87
N VAL A 270 -2.43 29.26 -19.64
CA VAL A 270 -3.21 29.91 -18.58
C VAL A 270 -2.73 29.45 -17.19
N LEU A 271 -2.33 28.20 -17.05
CA LEU A 271 -1.86 27.67 -15.77
C LEU A 271 -0.42 28.05 -15.43
N GLU A 272 0.40 28.48 -16.40
CA GLU A 272 1.78 28.98 -16.14
C GLU A 272 1.82 30.17 -15.17
N GLY A 273 0.78 31.02 -15.17
CA GLY A 273 0.69 32.19 -14.30
C GLY A 273 0.07 31.94 -12.91
N VAL A 274 -0.44 30.73 -12.65
CA VAL A 274 -1.17 30.46 -11.40
C VAL A 274 -0.23 30.00 -10.29
N SER A 275 -0.09 30.78 -9.22
CA SER A 275 0.66 30.34 -8.03
C SER A 275 -0.31 30.17 -6.86
N VAL A 276 -0.25 29.01 -6.20
CA VAL A 276 -1.06 28.72 -5.01
C VAL A 276 -0.12 28.66 -3.81
N GLU A 277 0.11 29.81 -3.17
CA GLU A 277 0.97 29.92 -1.98
C GLU A 277 0.16 30.06 -0.68
N SER A 278 -1.15 30.28 -0.77
CA SER A 278 -2.03 30.48 0.37
C SER A 278 -3.45 29.99 0.12
N GLY A 279 -4.25 29.88 1.20
CA GLY A 279 -5.68 29.61 1.09
C GLY A 279 -6.45 30.69 0.34
N PHE A 280 -5.99 31.95 0.37
CA PHE A 280 -6.58 33.05 -0.39
C PHE A 280 -6.32 32.90 -1.90
N ASP A 281 -5.11 32.49 -2.28
CA ASP A 281 -4.79 32.21 -3.69
C ASP A 281 -5.62 31.03 -4.18
N LEU A 282 -5.74 29.98 -3.36
CA LEU A 282 -6.57 28.82 -3.65
C LEU A 282 -8.03 29.21 -3.86
N GLN A 283 -8.61 30.05 -2.99
CA GLN A 283 -9.99 30.52 -3.10
C GLN A 283 -10.26 31.21 -4.45
N LYS A 284 -9.34 32.06 -4.91
CA LYS A 284 -9.51 32.82 -6.15
C LYS A 284 -9.56 31.93 -7.39
N VAL A 285 -8.76 30.87 -7.40
CA VAL A 285 -8.57 30.05 -8.60
C VAL A 285 -9.47 28.82 -8.63
N LEU A 286 -9.93 28.34 -7.47
CA LEU A 286 -10.68 27.11 -7.33
C LEU A 286 -12.18 27.31 -7.57
N ARG A 287 -12.77 26.37 -8.30
CA ARG A 287 -14.22 26.22 -8.50
C ARG A 287 -14.62 24.81 -8.13
N VAL A 288 -15.71 24.66 -7.39
CA VAL A 288 -16.20 23.37 -6.92
C VAL A 288 -17.62 23.10 -7.41
N SER A 289 -17.88 21.85 -7.77
CA SER A 289 -19.20 21.36 -8.15
C SER A 289 -19.49 20.05 -7.41
N THR A 290 -20.64 19.98 -6.74
CA THR A 290 -21.07 18.81 -5.98
C THR A 290 -22.08 18.00 -6.78
N PHE A 291 -21.94 16.67 -6.73
CA PHE A 291 -22.77 15.72 -7.48
C PHE A 291 -23.25 14.62 -6.56
N THR A 292 -24.52 14.25 -6.68
CA THR A 292 -25.13 13.07 -6.03
C THR A 292 -25.27 11.89 -7.00
N SER A 293 -25.17 12.15 -8.31
CA SER A 293 -25.29 11.13 -9.36
C SER A 293 -23.93 10.78 -9.97
N LYS A 294 -23.59 9.49 -9.95
CA LYS A 294 -22.37 8.94 -10.58
C LYS A 294 -22.28 9.29 -12.06
N ALA A 295 -23.41 9.33 -12.78
CA ALA A 295 -23.42 9.64 -14.22
C ALA A 295 -23.07 11.10 -14.50
N SER A 296 -23.63 12.04 -13.74
CA SER A 296 -23.38 13.48 -13.90
C SER A 296 -21.95 13.85 -13.52
N ALA A 297 -21.43 13.26 -12.44
CA ALA A 297 -20.04 13.42 -12.04
C ALA A 297 -19.08 12.87 -13.09
N LEU A 298 -19.36 11.67 -13.65
CA LEU A 298 -18.58 11.08 -14.72
C LEU A 298 -18.52 11.99 -15.97
N TYR A 299 -19.66 12.58 -16.35
CA TYR A 299 -19.71 13.55 -17.45
C TYR A 299 -18.84 14.79 -17.18
N LYS A 300 -18.93 15.37 -15.97
CA LYS A 300 -18.10 16.52 -15.57
C LYS A 300 -16.61 16.15 -15.54
N LEU A 301 -16.24 15.00 -14.98
CA LEU A 301 -14.85 14.51 -14.95
C LEU A 301 -14.30 14.32 -16.36
N LYS A 302 -15.11 13.75 -17.28
CA LYS A 302 -14.72 13.62 -18.69
C LYS A 302 -14.44 14.98 -19.33
N ALA A 303 -15.31 15.96 -19.08
CA ALA A 303 -15.11 17.33 -19.59
C ALA A 303 -13.88 18.01 -18.97
N MET A 304 -13.57 17.77 -17.69
CA MET A 304 -12.45 18.37 -16.97
C MET A 304 -11.14 17.57 -17.09
N LEU A 305 -11.14 16.45 -17.82
CA LEU A 305 -9.98 15.57 -17.96
C LEU A 305 -8.71 16.31 -18.43
N PRO A 306 -8.75 17.25 -19.39
CA PRO A 306 -7.57 18.04 -19.76
C PRO A 306 -6.96 18.82 -18.58
N ILE A 307 -7.78 19.32 -17.65
CA ILE A 307 -7.32 20.02 -16.44
C ILE A 307 -6.68 19.04 -15.45
N PHE A 308 -7.28 17.88 -15.23
CA PHE A 308 -6.68 16.85 -14.37
C PHE A 308 -5.40 16.26 -14.96
N ARG A 309 -5.25 16.30 -16.29
CA ARG A 309 -3.98 16.02 -16.95
C ARG A 309 -3.00 17.18 -16.82
N SER A 310 -3.43 18.41 -16.60
CA SER A 310 -2.54 19.57 -16.45
C SER A 310 -1.68 19.50 -15.17
N ARG A 311 -0.75 20.46 -15.01
CA ARG A 311 0.20 20.51 -13.89
C ARG A 311 -0.44 20.56 -12.49
N MET A 312 -1.71 20.93 -12.40
CA MET A 312 -2.47 21.00 -11.14
C MET A 312 -3.24 19.73 -10.79
N GLY A 313 -3.18 18.72 -11.66
CA GLY A 313 -4.10 17.58 -11.63
C GLY A 313 -4.13 16.79 -10.33
N ALA A 314 -2.95 16.45 -9.79
CA ALA A 314 -2.85 15.67 -8.56
C ALA A 314 -3.39 16.44 -7.35
N LEU A 315 -3.08 17.74 -7.24
CA LEU A 315 -3.59 18.60 -6.18
C LEU A 315 -5.10 18.82 -6.28
N LEU A 316 -5.62 19.10 -7.48
CA LEU A 316 -7.06 19.26 -7.71
C LEU A 316 -7.83 17.98 -7.37
N PHE A 317 -7.28 16.81 -7.69
CA PHE A 317 -7.91 15.55 -7.34
C PHE A 317 -7.88 15.28 -5.83
N LEU A 318 -6.77 15.58 -5.14
CA LEU A 318 -6.72 15.52 -3.68
C LEU A 318 -7.77 16.44 -3.04
N ILE A 319 -7.87 17.69 -3.50
CA ILE A 319 -8.89 18.64 -3.02
C ILE A 319 -10.30 18.09 -3.26
N SER A 320 -10.54 17.53 -4.45
CA SER A 320 -11.83 16.90 -4.79
C SER A 320 -12.18 15.77 -3.81
N ALA A 321 -11.22 14.90 -3.47
CA ALA A 321 -11.42 13.80 -2.52
C ALA A 321 -11.69 14.30 -1.09
N LEU A 322 -10.92 15.28 -0.61
CA LEU A 322 -11.10 15.88 0.72
C LEU A 322 -12.47 16.56 0.86
N LEU A 323 -12.89 17.30 -0.16
CA LEU A 323 -14.20 17.96 -0.17
C LEU A 323 -15.36 16.97 -0.33
N SER A 324 -15.15 15.86 -1.05
CA SER A 324 -16.14 14.77 -1.15
C SER A 324 -16.38 14.10 0.20
N ARG A 325 -15.31 13.87 0.98
CA ARG A 325 -15.41 13.39 2.36
C ARG A 325 -16.03 14.43 3.29
N GLY A 326 -15.72 15.71 3.05
CA GLY A 326 -16.05 16.84 3.91
C GLY A 326 -14.96 17.10 4.94
N LEU A 327 -14.54 18.36 5.11
CA LEU A 327 -13.36 18.71 5.92
C LEU A 327 -13.51 18.30 7.39
N ASP A 328 -14.72 18.41 7.96
CA ASP A 328 -14.98 18.01 9.34
C ASP A 328 -14.91 16.48 9.51
N ASN A 329 -15.40 15.72 8.53
CA ASN A 329 -15.29 14.26 8.54
C ASN A 329 -13.83 13.82 8.36
N VAL A 330 -13.06 14.50 7.51
CA VAL A 330 -11.61 14.25 7.40
C VAL A 330 -10.95 14.48 8.76
N GLN A 331 -11.28 15.54 9.48
CA GLN A 331 -10.71 15.76 10.82
C GLN A 331 -11.20 14.72 11.84
N ALA A 332 -12.46 14.28 11.74
CA ALA A 332 -13.00 13.24 12.60
C ALA A 332 -12.36 11.86 12.36
N ASP A 333 -11.93 11.56 11.12
CA ASP A 333 -11.24 10.31 10.78
C ASP A 333 -9.84 10.22 11.42
N ARG A 334 -9.20 11.38 11.68
CA ARG A 334 -7.79 11.46 12.07
C ARG A 334 -7.61 11.32 13.57
N ASP A 335 -6.70 10.43 13.97
CA ASP A 335 -6.27 10.31 15.37
C ASP A 335 -5.49 11.55 15.84
N ASP A 336 -4.77 12.23 14.94
CA ASP A 336 -4.05 13.49 15.21
C ASP A 336 -4.36 14.56 14.14
N PRO A 337 -5.43 15.35 14.32
CA PRO A 337 -5.83 16.44 13.43
C PRO A 337 -4.82 17.59 13.32
N SER A 338 -3.83 17.66 14.22
CA SER A 338 -2.90 18.79 14.29
C SER A 338 -1.82 18.76 13.19
N LEU A 339 -1.56 17.58 12.64
CA LEU A 339 -0.59 17.38 11.57
C LEU A 339 -1.18 17.77 10.21
N SER A 340 -0.33 18.16 9.27
CA SER A 340 -0.73 18.34 7.86
C SER A 340 -0.75 17.01 7.11
N LEU A 341 -1.57 16.92 6.05
CA LEU A 341 -1.64 15.73 5.19
C LEU A 341 -0.44 15.59 4.25
N VAL A 342 0.18 16.72 3.87
CA VAL A 342 1.48 16.74 3.20
C VAL A 342 2.55 16.84 4.28
N THR A 343 3.39 15.82 4.37
CA THR A 343 4.37 15.65 5.44
C THR A 343 5.58 16.56 5.25
N ALA A 344 5.90 17.36 6.25
CA ALA A 344 7.14 18.15 6.28
C ALA A 344 8.34 17.29 6.72
N PRO A 345 9.59 17.61 6.31
CA PRO A 345 9.96 18.70 5.40
C PRO A 345 9.90 18.33 3.91
N PHE A 346 9.73 17.05 3.59
CA PHE A 346 9.98 16.51 2.24
C PHE A 346 8.77 16.56 1.28
N GLY A 347 7.57 16.84 1.78
CA GLY A 347 6.38 17.00 0.95
C GLY A 347 5.67 15.71 0.53
N HIS A 348 5.90 14.58 1.22
CA HIS A 348 5.27 13.32 0.86
C HIS A 348 3.78 13.27 1.24
N ALA A 349 2.98 12.60 0.42
CA ALA A 349 1.62 12.25 0.78
C ALA A 349 1.60 11.37 2.04
N SER A 350 0.81 11.77 3.05
CA SER A 350 0.64 10.96 4.25
C SER A 350 -0.19 9.70 3.99
N GLN A 351 -0.17 8.78 4.94
CA GLN A 351 -0.98 7.55 4.86
C GLN A 351 -2.48 7.87 4.88
N GLU A 352 -2.92 8.94 5.56
CA GLU A 352 -4.31 9.40 5.54
C GLU A 352 -4.80 9.72 4.12
N ILE A 353 -3.95 10.34 3.29
CA ILE A 353 -4.29 10.61 1.89
C ILE A 353 -4.50 9.29 1.15
N VAL A 354 -3.56 8.35 1.28
CA VAL A 354 -3.64 7.07 0.58
C VAL A 354 -4.88 6.29 1.04
N ASN A 355 -5.10 6.19 2.34
CA ASN A 355 -6.25 5.49 2.91
C ASN A 355 -7.59 6.14 2.53
N LEU A 356 -7.66 7.47 2.44
CA LEU A 356 -8.85 8.17 1.95
C LEU A 356 -9.21 7.73 0.53
N LEU A 357 -8.22 7.61 -0.35
CA LEU A 357 -8.43 7.22 -1.75
C LEU A 357 -8.69 5.72 -1.93
N LEU A 358 -8.19 4.87 -1.01
CA LEU A 358 -8.38 3.42 -1.06
C LEU A 358 -9.66 2.94 -0.35
N SER A 359 -10.06 3.61 0.73
CA SER A 359 -11.12 3.14 1.65
C SER A 359 -12.23 4.16 1.89
N GLY A 360 -12.06 5.42 1.48
CA GLY A 360 -13.02 6.50 1.72
C GLY A 360 -12.86 7.20 3.08
N SER A 361 -11.95 6.75 3.94
CA SER A 361 -11.70 7.33 5.27
C SER A 361 -10.24 7.78 5.42
N ALA A 362 -10.03 8.97 5.97
CA ALA A 362 -8.70 9.58 6.15
C ALA A 362 -7.99 9.11 7.44
N VAL A 363 -8.03 7.80 7.73
CA VAL A 363 -7.35 7.20 8.89
C VAL A 363 -5.86 7.03 8.62
N ALA A 364 -5.01 7.20 9.64
CA ALA A 364 -3.56 7.10 9.50
C ALA A 364 -3.03 5.66 9.53
N ASN A 365 -3.81 4.73 10.12
CA ASN A 365 -3.36 3.38 10.37
C ASN A 365 -3.84 2.40 9.28
N VAL A 366 -3.10 1.29 9.14
CA VAL A 366 -3.31 0.29 8.09
C VAL A 366 -3.79 -1.06 8.64
N PHE A 367 -4.08 -1.17 9.94
CA PHE A 367 -4.70 -2.36 10.56
C PHE A 367 -6.22 -2.33 10.41
N ASP A 368 -6.90 -3.45 10.68
CA ASP A 368 -8.37 -3.54 10.58
C ASP A 368 -9.07 -3.02 11.85
N GLY A 369 -10.19 -2.33 11.67
CA GLY A 369 -11.07 -1.91 12.77
C GLY A 369 -10.45 -0.83 13.65
N GLU A 370 -10.64 -0.95 14.96
CA GLU A 370 -10.08 -0.05 15.96
C GLU A 370 -9.17 -0.84 16.90
N MET A 371 -8.13 -0.19 17.41
CA MET A 371 -7.22 -0.80 18.38
C MET A 371 -7.32 -0.06 19.71
N ASP A 372 -7.69 -0.80 20.76
CA ASP A 372 -7.71 -0.30 22.13
C ASP A 372 -6.28 -0.28 22.69
N LEU A 373 -5.82 0.91 23.07
CA LEU A 373 -4.52 1.13 23.71
C LEU A 373 -4.61 1.09 25.25
N GLY A 374 -5.80 0.80 25.80
CA GLY A 374 -6.14 0.83 27.20
C GLY A 374 -6.60 2.22 27.67
N GLY A 375 -7.32 2.26 28.79
CA GLY A 375 -7.78 3.52 29.38
C GLY A 375 -8.86 4.26 28.58
N GLY A 376 -9.60 3.55 27.72
CA GLY A 376 -10.64 4.11 26.86
C GLY A 376 -10.12 4.82 25.62
N MET A 377 -8.87 4.56 25.24
CA MET A 377 -8.22 5.18 24.08
C MET A 377 -8.18 4.21 22.90
N PHE A 378 -8.79 4.65 21.79
CA PHE A 378 -8.85 3.88 20.56
C PHE A 378 -8.11 4.64 19.47
N VAL A 379 -7.31 3.91 18.68
CA VAL A 379 -6.77 4.41 17.41
C VAL A 379 -7.49 3.74 16.25
N LYS A 380 -7.79 4.53 15.21
CA LYS A 380 -8.67 4.10 14.12
C LYS A 380 -7.89 3.46 12.98
N GLY A 381 -8.36 2.32 12.50
CA GLY A 381 -7.86 1.62 11.33
C GLY A 381 -8.91 1.55 10.23
N ILE A 382 -8.70 0.60 9.30
CA ILE A 382 -9.55 0.39 8.13
C ILE A 382 -10.76 -0.45 8.51
N THR A 383 -11.96 0.08 8.32
CA THR A 383 -13.21 -0.55 8.79
C THR A 383 -13.81 -1.54 7.80
N THR A 384 -13.51 -1.42 6.51
CA THR A 384 -14.13 -2.23 5.44
C THR A 384 -13.10 -2.70 4.43
N THR A 385 -13.38 -3.83 3.76
CA THR A 385 -12.58 -4.35 2.65
C THR A 385 -12.54 -3.37 1.49
N VAL A 386 -11.40 -3.26 0.82
CA VAL A 386 -11.19 -2.31 -0.28
C VAL A 386 -11.22 -2.98 -1.66
N GLU A 387 -11.48 -2.18 -2.70
CA GLU A 387 -11.46 -2.65 -4.08
C GLU A 387 -10.03 -2.94 -4.57
N VAL A 388 -9.06 -2.09 -4.20
CA VAL A 388 -7.62 -2.26 -4.44
C VAL A 388 -6.86 -2.06 -3.15
N GLY A 389 -5.87 -2.91 -2.88
CA GLY A 389 -5.26 -3.10 -1.58
C GLY A 389 -4.05 -2.20 -1.31
N PHE A 390 -3.40 -2.45 -0.18
CA PHE A 390 -2.18 -1.78 0.22
C PHE A 390 -1.20 -2.76 0.86
N LEU A 391 0.09 -2.62 0.54
CA LEU A 391 1.21 -3.31 1.19
C LEU A 391 2.30 -2.29 1.50
N THR A 392 3.12 -2.54 2.51
CA THR A 392 4.22 -1.62 2.85
C THR A 392 5.45 -2.35 3.34
N LEU A 393 6.63 -1.83 2.99
CA LEU A 393 7.91 -2.30 3.52
C LEU A 393 7.97 -2.15 5.04
N LEU A 394 7.27 -1.15 5.59
CA LEU A 394 7.23 -0.88 7.03
C LEU A 394 6.62 -2.03 7.83
N GLU A 395 5.78 -2.86 7.21
CA GLU A 395 5.25 -4.06 7.86
C GLU A 395 6.32 -5.14 8.01
N TYR A 396 7.09 -5.40 6.95
CA TYR A 396 8.19 -6.35 7.01
C TYR A 396 9.25 -5.93 8.04
N LEU A 397 9.49 -4.63 8.15
CA LEU A 397 10.37 -4.04 9.16
C LEU A 397 9.76 -4.00 10.59
N ASN A 398 8.55 -4.53 10.78
CA ASN A 398 7.81 -4.59 12.05
C ASN A 398 7.45 -3.22 12.66
N TYR A 399 7.35 -2.15 11.85
CA TYR A 399 6.88 -0.84 12.30
C TYR A 399 5.36 -0.72 12.35
N CYS A 400 4.65 -1.50 11.54
CA CYS A 400 3.20 -1.55 11.53
C CYS A 400 2.71 -2.95 11.16
N LYS A 401 1.41 -3.20 11.30
CA LYS A 401 0.76 -4.42 10.83
C LYS A 401 -0.35 -4.03 9.86
N VAL A 402 -0.27 -4.51 8.62
CA VAL A 402 -1.33 -4.26 7.63
C VAL A 402 -2.44 -5.28 7.85
N GLY A 403 -3.67 -4.78 7.94
CA GLY A 403 -4.88 -5.55 8.16
C GLY A 403 -5.31 -6.33 6.91
N GLN A 404 -6.21 -7.29 7.11
CA GLN A 404 -6.77 -8.11 6.04
C GLN A 404 -7.61 -7.28 5.06
N HIS A 405 -8.26 -6.22 5.51
CA HIS A 405 -9.04 -5.35 4.63
C HIS A 405 -8.20 -4.76 3.50
N LEU A 406 -6.93 -4.43 3.78
CA LEU A 406 -5.98 -3.91 2.79
C LEU A 406 -5.15 -5.00 2.10
N LYS A 407 -4.83 -6.10 2.78
CA LYS A 407 -4.03 -7.22 2.22
C LYS A 407 -4.80 -8.07 1.23
N CYS A 408 -6.11 -8.20 1.42
CA CYS A 408 -6.98 -9.06 0.63
C CYS A 408 -8.05 -8.22 -0.09
N PRO A 409 -7.64 -7.33 -1.01
CA PRO A 409 -8.57 -6.50 -1.78
C PRO A 409 -9.45 -7.34 -2.70
N ARG A 410 -10.53 -6.76 -3.21
CA ARG A 410 -11.39 -7.43 -4.18
C ARG A 410 -10.65 -7.77 -5.49
N TRP A 411 -9.84 -6.84 -6.00
CA TRP A 411 -9.03 -7.03 -7.20
C TRP A 411 -7.57 -7.22 -6.81
N PRO A 412 -6.81 -8.10 -7.49
CA PRO A 412 -5.42 -8.41 -7.12
C PRO A 412 -4.47 -7.29 -7.53
N ILE A 413 -4.67 -6.11 -6.93
CA ILE A 413 -3.97 -4.86 -7.19
C ILE A 413 -3.70 -4.24 -5.83
N TRP A 414 -2.45 -3.86 -5.56
CA TRP A 414 -2.00 -3.26 -4.32
C TRP A 414 -1.17 -2.01 -4.59
N VAL A 415 -1.48 -0.93 -3.90
CA VAL A 415 -0.53 0.17 -3.74
C VAL A 415 0.56 -0.31 -2.78
N VAL A 416 1.83 -0.18 -3.18
CA VAL A 416 2.98 -0.57 -2.36
C VAL A 416 3.71 0.67 -1.87
N GLY A 417 3.69 0.90 -0.56
CA GLY A 417 4.42 1.98 0.09
C GLY A 417 5.81 1.57 0.55
N SER A 418 6.80 2.43 0.28
CA SER A 418 8.08 2.45 0.99
C SER A 418 8.12 3.65 1.93
N GLU A 419 9.32 4.02 2.41
CA GLU A 419 9.48 5.22 3.27
C GLU A 419 9.14 6.53 2.56
N SER A 420 9.44 6.62 1.26
CA SER A 420 9.42 7.88 0.52
C SER A 420 8.61 7.82 -0.77
N HIS A 421 8.16 6.63 -1.18
CA HIS A 421 7.56 6.43 -2.50
C HIS A 421 6.43 5.40 -2.50
N TYR A 422 5.47 5.58 -3.41
CA TYR A 422 4.35 4.67 -3.62
C TYR A 422 4.36 4.14 -5.05
N THR A 423 4.20 2.83 -5.20
CA THR A 423 4.17 2.11 -6.48
C THR A 423 2.94 1.22 -6.55
N VAL A 424 2.72 0.52 -7.67
CA VAL A 424 1.58 -0.40 -7.81
C VAL A 424 2.07 -1.80 -8.18
N LEU A 425 1.55 -2.79 -7.47
CA LEU A 425 1.76 -4.22 -7.71
C LEU A 425 0.43 -4.85 -8.09
N PHE A 426 0.39 -5.70 -9.11
CA PHE A 426 -0.86 -6.35 -9.52
C PHE A 426 -0.64 -7.73 -10.12
N ALA A 427 -1.69 -8.54 -10.16
CA ALA A 427 -1.76 -9.78 -10.92
C ALA A 427 -2.81 -9.66 -12.04
N LEU A 428 -2.68 -10.45 -13.09
CA LEU A 428 -3.70 -10.55 -14.15
C LEU A 428 -4.77 -11.59 -13.82
N ASP A 429 -4.46 -12.55 -12.95
CA ASP A 429 -5.38 -13.60 -12.50
C ASP A 429 -5.88 -13.29 -11.08
N THR A 430 -7.19 -13.24 -10.90
CA THR A 430 -7.85 -13.03 -9.60
C THR A 430 -7.64 -14.21 -8.65
N LYS A 431 -7.37 -15.41 -9.16
CA LYS A 431 -7.14 -16.63 -8.36
C LYS A 431 -5.91 -16.55 -7.47
N VAL A 432 -4.99 -15.62 -7.74
CA VAL A 432 -3.83 -15.35 -6.88
C VAL A 432 -4.22 -15.01 -5.44
N GLN A 433 -5.44 -14.50 -5.23
CA GLN A 433 -5.97 -14.19 -3.92
C GLN A 433 -6.71 -15.35 -3.25
N GLU A 434 -7.07 -16.41 -3.99
CA GLU A 434 -7.82 -17.54 -3.44
C GLU A 434 -6.96 -18.29 -2.43
N GLU A 435 -7.52 -18.52 -1.24
CA GLU A 435 -6.94 -19.46 -0.28
C GLU A 435 -7.24 -20.89 -0.75
N ASN A 436 -6.22 -21.74 -0.74
CA ASN A 436 -6.44 -23.14 -1.05
C ASN A 436 -7.17 -23.84 0.13
N GLN A 437 -7.78 -24.99 -0.14
CA GLN A 437 -8.54 -25.73 0.90
C GLN A 437 -7.71 -26.03 2.16
N LEU A 438 -6.39 -26.27 2.01
CA LEU A 438 -5.50 -26.52 3.13
C LEU A 438 -5.20 -25.27 3.96
N GLU A 439 -5.05 -24.10 3.33
CA GLU A 439 -4.88 -22.81 4.00
C GLU A 439 -6.14 -22.45 4.79
N SER A 440 -7.31 -22.63 4.19
CA SER A 440 -8.60 -22.40 4.87
C SER A 440 -8.75 -23.35 6.08
N ARG A 441 -8.40 -24.62 5.90
CA ARG A 441 -8.39 -25.62 6.97
C ARG A 441 -7.39 -25.28 8.07
N ALA A 442 -6.17 -24.88 7.72
CA ALA A 442 -5.16 -24.42 8.65
C ALA A 442 -5.64 -23.22 9.48
N ALA A 443 -6.25 -22.23 8.83
CA ALA A 443 -6.81 -21.05 9.48
C ALA A 443 -8.01 -21.39 10.38
N GLN A 444 -8.83 -22.38 10.01
CA GLN A 444 -9.90 -22.89 10.86
C GLN A 444 -9.33 -23.53 12.13
N ILE A 445 -8.34 -24.41 12.01
CA ILE A 445 -7.71 -25.08 13.16
C ILE A 445 -7.00 -24.05 14.05
N ARG A 446 -6.29 -23.10 13.44
CA ARG A 446 -5.61 -22.03 14.16
C ARG A 446 -6.58 -21.16 14.95
N ARG A 447 -7.71 -20.76 14.35
CA ARG A 447 -8.75 -20.00 15.06
C ARG A 447 -9.35 -20.77 16.23
N ALA A 448 -9.62 -22.06 16.06
CA ALA A 448 -10.11 -22.90 17.15
C ALA A 448 -9.09 -22.99 18.29
N PHE A 449 -7.80 -23.12 17.97
CA PHE A 449 -6.72 -23.12 18.95
C PHE A 449 -6.62 -21.77 19.68
N ASP A 450 -6.56 -20.66 18.94
CA ASP A 450 -6.46 -19.31 19.52
C ASP A 450 -7.69 -18.95 20.37
N ALA A 451 -8.89 -19.48 20.04
CA ALA A 451 -10.10 -19.29 20.85
C ALA A 451 -10.01 -19.95 22.23
N GLN A 452 -9.17 -20.97 22.39
CA GLN A 452 -8.89 -21.64 23.66
C GLN A 452 -7.62 -21.10 24.35
N ASP A 453 -6.89 -20.18 23.69
CA ASP A 453 -5.69 -19.57 24.22
C ASP A 453 -6.04 -18.43 25.20
N GLN A 454 -6.08 -18.78 26.50
CA GLN A 454 -6.29 -17.82 27.59
C GLN A 454 -5.05 -16.96 27.89
N SER A 455 -3.90 -17.24 27.29
CA SER A 455 -2.64 -16.52 27.55
C SER A 455 -2.51 -15.21 26.77
N GLY A 456 -3.50 -14.88 25.93
CA GLY A 456 -3.47 -13.67 25.10
C GLY A 456 -2.54 -13.79 23.88
N GLY A 457 -2.35 -15.00 23.35
CA GLY A 457 -1.55 -15.28 22.16
C GLY A 457 -0.17 -15.88 22.43
N GLY A 458 0.05 -16.46 23.61
CA GLY A 458 1.28 -17.17 23.99
C GLY A 458 1.48 -18.49 23.25
N GLY A 459 0.47 -18.98 22.52
CA GLY A 459 0.63 -20.12 21.61
C GLY A 459 0.55 -21.49 22.30
N PHE A 460 -0.09 -21.56 23.46
CA PHE A 460 -0.36 -22.82 24.16
C PHE A 460 -1.76 -22.84 24.79
N ILE A 461 -2.34 -24.03 24.95
CA ILE A 461 -3.68 -24.25 25.51
C ILE A 461 -3.68 -25.39 26.55
N SER A 462 -4.71 -25.44 27.40
CA SER A 462 -4.88 -26.57 28.32
C SER A 462 -5.28 -27.86 27.60
N VAL A 463 -5.08 -29.02 28.24
CA VAL A 463 -5.54 -30.32 27.73
C VAL A 463 -7.06 -30.32 27.51
N GLU A 464 -7.82 -29.65 28.37
CA GLU A 464 -9.28 -29.51 28.22
C GLU A 464 -9.65 -28.69 26.98
N GLY A 465 -8.98 -27.55 26.77
CA GLY A 465 -9.15 -26.72 25.57
C GLY A 465 -8.77 -27.49 24.30
N PHE A 466 -7.73 -28.33 24.36
CA PHE A 466 -7.30 -29.15 23.22
C PHE A 466 -8.36 -30.15 22.75
N HIS A 467 -9.05 -30.84 23.66
CA HIS A 467 -10.15 -31.74 23.30
C HIS A 467 -11.29 -30.98 22.60
N GLN A 468 -11.55 -29.74 23.02
CA GLN A 468 -12.52 -28.87 22.36
C GLN A 468 -12.07 -28.50 20.94
N VAL A 469 -10.78 -28.16 20.74
CA VAL A 469 -10.21 -27.91 19.40
C VAL A 469 -10.37 -29.13 18.50
N LEU A 470 -10.02 -30.33 18.95
CA LEU A 470 -10.15 -31.55 18.14
C LEU A 470 -11.60 -31.81 17.72
N LYS A 471 -12.55 -31.60 18.64
CA LYS A 471 -13.99 -31.75 18.37
C LYS A 471 -14.51 -30.71 17.37
N GLU A 472 -14.18 -29.44 17.58
CA GLU A 472 -14.61 -28.34 16.69
C GLU A 472 -14.02 -28.45 15.29
N THR A 473 -12.78 -28.93 15.21
CA THR A 473 -12.09 -29.10 13.94
C THR A 473 -12.38 -30.46 13.31
N SER A 474 -13.00 -31.41 13.99
CA SER A 474 -13.17 -32.79 13.49
C SER A 474 -11.82 -33.44 13.11
N VAL A 475 -10.81 -33.25 13.96
CA VAL A 475 -9.50 -33.91 13.85
C VAL A 475 -9.51 -35.15 14.73
N ASP A 476 -9.24 -36.31 14.15
CA ASP A 476 -9.17 -37.59 14.84
C ASP A 476 -7.71 -38.01 15.00
N LEU A 477 -7.20 -37.95 16.24
CA LEU A 477 -5.81 -38.27 16.56
C LEU A 477 -5.68 -39.73 17.04
N PRO A 478 -4.71 -40.50 16.50
CA PRO A 478 -4.34 -41.79 17.07
C PRO A 478 -3.94 -41.66 18.55
N SER A 479 -4.32 -42.64 19.37
CA SER A 479 -4.13 -42.61 20.83
C SER A 479 -2.68 -42.31 21.24
N GLU A 480 -1.70 -42.87 20.52
CA GLU A 480 -0.27 -42.61 20.79
C GLU A 480 0.11 -41.13 20.64
N LYS A 481 -0.39 -40.44 19.60
CA LYS A 481 -0.09 -39.01 19.37
C LYS A 481 -0.85 -38.12 20.35
N LEU A 482 -2.06 -38.51 20.73
CA LEU A 482 -2.86 -37.81 21.72
C LEU A 482 -2.20 -37.86 23.10
N GLU A 483 -1.78 -39.04 23.55
CA GLU A 483 -1.08 -39.22 24.82
C GLU A 483 0.26 -38.48 24.85
N HIS A 484 1.01 -38.49 23.74
CA HIS A 484 2.25 -37.74 23.62
C HIS A 484 2.03 -36.23 23.81
N LEU A 485 1.08 -35.63 23.08
CA LEU A 485 0.79 -34.20 23.19
C LEU A 485 0.27 -33.82 24.59
N CYS A 486 -0.54 -34.68 25.22
CA CYS A 486 -1.11 -34.39 26.53
C CYS A 486 -0.15 -34.63 27.71
N SER A 487 1.01 -35.27 27.48
CA SER A 487 1.95 -35.68 28.55
C SER A 487 2.53 -34.53 29.39
N THR A 488 2.66 -33.35 28.79
CA THR A 488 3.24 -32.13 29.41
C THR A 488 2.20 -31.30 30.19
N GLY A 489 0.91 -31.63 30.10
CA GLY A 489 -0.18 -30.91 30.76
C GLY A 489 -0.65 -29.63 30.05
N PHE A 490 0.01 -29.22 28.96
CA PHE A 490 -0.38 -28.11 28.10
C PHE A 490 0.05 -28.40 26.66
N ILE A 491 -0.69 -27.90 25.69
CA ILE A 491 -0.44 -28.16 24.27
C ILE A 491 0.17 -26.93 23.62
N VAL A 492 1.34 -27.08 23.01
CA VAL A 492 2.00 -26.00 22.26
C VAL A 492 1.58 -26.06 20.78
N TRP A 493 1.28 -24.91 20.18
CA TRP A 493 0.85 -24.83 18.78
C TRP A 493 1.82 -25.50 17.82
N SER A 494 3.13 -25.29 17.99
CA SER A 494 4.16 -25.86 17.09
C SER A 494 4.14 -27.38 17.10
N GLU A 495 4.00 -28.02 18.25
CA GLU A 495 3.97 -29.47 18.40
C GLU A 495 2.68 -30.07 17.82
N PHE A 496 1.53 -29.46 18.13
CA PHE A 496 0.26 -29.87 17.55
C PHE A 496 0.26 -29.70 16.03
N TRP A 497 0.84 -28.60 15.55
CA TRP A 497 0.98 -28.33 14.13
C TRP A 497 1.77 -29.44 13.43
N GLN A 498 2.94 -29.84 13.95
CA GLN A 498 3.72 -30.96 13.39
C GLN A 498 2.89 -32.25 13.30
N VAL A 499 2.12 -32.56 14.35
CA VAL A 499 1.24 -33.74 14.34
C VAL A 499 0.18 -33.67 13.24
N LEU A 500 -0.41 -32.49 12.99
CA LEU A 500 -1.39 -32.29 11.92
C LEU A 500 -0.78 -32.48 10.53
N LEU A 501 0.47 -32.08 10.32
CA LEU A 501 1.15 -32.22 9.03
C LEU A 501 1.42 -33.69 8.67
N ASP A 502 1.58 -34.53 9.67
CA ASP A 502 1.77 -35.97 9.48
C ASP A 502 0.46 -36.76 9.45
N LEU A 503 -0.68 -36.13 9.78
CA LEU A 503 -1.98 -36.77 9.89
C LEU A 503 -2.72 -36.76 8.55
N ASP A 504 -3.28 -37.92 8.16
CA ASP A 504 -4.01 -38.07 6.92
C ASP A 504 -5.26 -37.17 6.85
N LYS A 505 -5.62 -36.71 5.65
CA LYS A 505 -6.80 -35.86 5.44
C LYS A 505 -8.10 -36.54 5.84
N SER A 506 -8.20 -37.86 5.71
CA SER A 506 -9.36 -38.65 6.15
C SER A 506 -9.60 -38.55 7.66
N LEU A 507 -8.55 -38.30 8.43
CA LEU A 507 -8.59 -38.10 9.88
C LEU A 507 -8.63 -36.61 10.26
N GLY A 508 -8.90 -35.73 9.28
CA GLY A 508 -8.95 -34.28 9.49
C GLY A 508 -7.59 -33.58 9.52
N GLY A 509 -6.49 -34.30 9.22
CA GLY A 509 -5.13 -33.78 9.15
C GLY A 509 -4.78 -33.06 7.85
N LEU A 510 -3.51 -32.66 7.74
CA LEU A 510 -2.98 -31.81 6.66
C LEU A 510 -1.88 -32.49 5.84
N LYS A 511 -1.72 -33.81 5.96
CA LYS A 511 -0.70 -34.55 5.22
C LYS A 511 -0.85 -34.38 3.72
N ASP A 512 0.23 -33.92 3.11
CA ASP A 512 0.38 -33.83 1.67
C ASP A 512 1.40 -34.86 1.18
N SER A 513 0.90 -35.99 0.68
CA SER A 513 1.70 -37.05 0.09
C SER A 513 2.37 -36.66 -1.24
N THR A 514 1.99 -35.52 -1.84
CA THR A 514 2.58 -35.04 -3.10
C THR A 514 3.65 -33.97 -2.91
N GLY A 515 3.70 -33.30 -1.75
CA GLY A 515 4.59 -32.16 -1.47
C GLY A 515 4.33 -30.91 -2.34
N LEU A 516 3.35 -30.96 -3.24
CA LEU A 516 3.01 -29.90 -4.19
C LEU A 516 1.71 -29.19 -3.82
N LEU A 517 0.92 -29.78 -2.92
CA LEU A 517 -0.34 -29.21 -2.52
C LEU A 517 -0.06 -27.91 -1.77
N GLY A 518 -0.74 -26.83 -2.17
CA GLY A 518 -0.52 -25.50 -1.59
C GLY A 518 0.75 -24.77 -2.03
N LYS A 519 1.59 -25.35 -2.89
CA LYS A 519 2.57 -24.55 -3.64
C LYS A 519 1.81 -23.65 -4.62
N LYS A 520 2.03 -22.34 -4.53
CA LYS A 520 1.46 -21.38 -5.49
C LYS A 520 2.56 -20.84 -6.37
N VAL A 521 2.37 -20.90 -7.68
CA VAL A 521 3.23 -20.23 -8.64
C VAL A 521 2.36 -19.32 -9.49
N PHE A 522 2.67 -18.04 -9.51
CA PHE A 522 1.92 -17.03 -10.24
C PHE A 522 2.81 -15.85 -10.61
N ASP A 523 2.36 -15.06 -11.59
CA ASP A 523 3.06 -13.87 -12.03
C ASP A 523 2.44 -12.61 -11.41
N LEU A 524 3.30 -11.75 -10.86
CA LEU A 524 2.96 -10.39 -10.46
C LEU A 524 3.64 -9.38 -11.39
N TYR A 525 3.06 -8.19 -11.47
CA TYR A 525 3.55 -7.08 -12.27
C TYR A 525 3.73 -5.87 -11.37
N HIS A 526 4.89 -5.25 -11.41
CA HIS A 526 5.22 -4.07 -10.62
C HIS A 526 5.40 -2.86 -11.53
N PHE A 527 4.59 -1.83 -11.30
CA PHE A 527 4.68 -0.54 -11.98
C PHE A 527 5.19 0.53 -10.99
N ASN A 528 6.37 1.08 -11.26
CA ASN A 528 7.05 1.96 -10.30
C ASN A 528 6.63 3.45 -10.39
N GLY A 529 5.97 3.88 -11.47
CA GLY A 529 5.47 5.24 -11.69
C GLY A 529 6.54 6.35 -11.90
N ILE A 530 7.77 6.19 -11.40
CA ILE A 530 8.82 7.21 -11.49
C ILE A 530 9.50 7.16 -12.86
N ALA A 531 9.57 8.31 -13.53
CA ALA A 531 10.46 8.53 -14.66
C ALA A 531 11.93 8.63 -14.19
N LYS A 532 12.63 7.50 -13.99
CA LYS A 532 14.09 7.48 -13.73
C LYS A 532 14.85 7.34 -15.05
N SER A 533 16.04 7.94 -15.14
CA SER A 533 16.94 7.81 -16.29
C SER A 533 17.40 6.36 -16.47
N ILE A 534 17.13 5.75 -17.62
CA ILE A 534 17.65 4.42 -17.96
C ILE A 534 18.96 4.57 -18.74
N ALA A 535 20.01 3.85 -18.33
CA ALA A 535 21.21 3.70 -19.14
C ALA A 535 20.94 2.61 -20.19
N ASN A 536 20.74 2.99 -21.45
CA ASN A 536 20.56 2.03 -22.53
C ASN A 536 21.86 1.22 -22.74
N ALA A 537 21.85 -0.07 -22.40
CA ALA A 537 22.98 -0.97 -22.65
C ALA A 537 23.18 -1.34 -24.14
N SER A 538 22.28 -0.93 -25.04
CA SER A 538 22.24 -1.35 -26.44
C SER A 538 22.52 -0.25 -27.49
N GLN A 539 22.89 0.97 -27.08
CA GLN A 539 23.19 2.07 -28.02
C GLN A 539 24.47 2.84 -27.67
N ALA A 540 25.53 2.14 -27.28
CA ALA A 540 26.84 2.76 -27.02
C ALA A 540 27.61 3.22 -28.28
N THR A 541 26.93 3.47 -29.42
CA THR A 541 27.57 3.95 -30.66
C THR A 541 26.69 4.93 -31.45
N SER A 542 26.23 6.02 -30.85
CA SER A 542 26.17 7.34 -31.52
C SER A 542 25.57 8.42 -30.62
N GLY A 543 26.36 9.45 -30.31
CA GLY A 543 25.92 10.84 -30.13
C GLY A 543 24.82 11.15 -29.11
N ARG A 544 25.23 11.57 -27.91
CA ARG A 544 24.63 12.67 -27.12
C ARG A 544 23.09 12.76 -27.11
N GLU A 545 22.40 11.68 -26.73
CA GLU A 545 20.98 11.74 -26.34
C GLU A 545 20.87 11.79 -24.82
N ASN A 546 20.02 12.69 -24.30
CA ASN A 546 19.70 12.76 -22.87
C ASN A 546 19.12 11.41 -22.43
N PRO A 547 19.47 10.89 -21.24
CA PRO A 547 18.97 9.60 -20.79
C PRO A 547 17.43 9.64 -20.71
N ILE A 548 16.78 8.70 -21.39
CA ILE A 548 15.31 8.61 -21.42
C ILE A 548 14.83 8.30 -20.00
N GLN A 549 14.09 9.24 -19.42
CA GLN A 549 13.43 9.05 -18.12
C GLN A 549 12.05 8.44 -18.36
N ARG A 550 11.84 7.18 -17.97
CA ARG A 550 10.55 6.51 -18.11
C ARG A 550 10.23 5.64 -16.89
N PRO A 551 8.93 5.43 -16.57
CA PRO A 551 8.53 4.40 -15.63
C PRO A 551 9.00 3.03 -16.10
N ARG A 552 8.92 2.05 -15.21
CA ARG A 552 9.24 0.65 -15.47
C ARG A 552 8.08 -0.24 -15.06
N LEU A 553 7.86 -1.26 -15.88
CA LEU A 553 6.95 -2.37 -15.61
C LEU A 553 7.79 -3.64 -15.51
N THR A 554 7.89 -4.23 -14.32
CA THR A 554 8.67 -5.44 -14.08
C THR A 554 7.73 -6.61 -13.83
N LYS A 555 7.90 -7.71 -14.58
CA LYS A 555 7.21 -8.97 -14.32
C LYS A 555 8.01 -9.79 -13.30
N LEU A 556 7.36 -10.22 -12.23
CA LEU A 556 7.92 -11.10 -11.20
C LEU A 556 7.21 -12.44 -11.25
N ARG A 557 7.98 -13.53 -11.36
CA ARG A 557 7.48 -14.88 -11.12
C ARG A 557 7.60 -15.19 -9.64
N VAL A 558 6.47 -15.38 -8.97
CA VAL A 558 6.38 -15.64 -7.53
C VAL A 558 6.14 -17.11 -7.29
N SER A 559 6.94 -17.72 -6.43
CA SER A 559 6.74 -19.08 -5.93
C SER A 559 6.55 -19.02 -4.41
N VAL A 560 5.39 -19.45 -3.94
CA VAL A 560 5.04 -19.54 -2.53
C VAL A 560 5.09 -21.01 -2.15
N PRO A 561 6.01 -21.43 -1.27
CA PRO A 561 6.01 -22.79 -0.76
C PRO A 561 4.78 -23.02 0.12
N PRO A 562 4.35 -24.27 0.30
CA PRO A 562 3.26 -24.57 1.21
C PRO A 562 3.55 -24.06 2.63
N ARG A 563 2.56 -23.43 3.28
CA ARG A 563 2.72 -22.78 4.60
C ARG A 563 3.27 -23.72 5.69
N TRP A 564 3.12 -25.03 5.53
CA TRP A 564 3.47 -26.03 6.53
C TRP A 564 4.83 -26.69 6.36
N THR A 565 5.53 -26.50 5.25
CA THR A 565 6.92 -27.01 5.19
C THR A 565 7.69 -26.34 6.33
N PRO A 566 8.51 -27.09 7.10
CA PRO A 566 9.26 -26.55 8.22
C PRO A 566 9.93 -25.22 7.86
N GLU A 567 10.00 -24.29 8.81
CA GLU A 567 10.97 -23.21 8.72
C GLU A 567 12.33 -23.91 8.56
N GLU A 568 12.90 -23.88 7.35
CA GLU A 568 14.32 -24.15 7.18
C GLU A 568 15.03 -23.04 7.95
N PHE A 569 15.18 -23.26 9.25
CA PHE A 569 16.09 -22.53 10.10
C PHE A 569 17.46 -22.67 9.42
N MET A 570 17.95 -21.56 8.87
CA MET A 570 19.33 -21.38 8.41
C MET A 570 19.73 -22.19 7.17
N ALA A 571 19.41 -21.67 5.98
CA ALA A 571 20.18 -21.93 4.77
C ALA A 571 20.69 -20.63 4.12
N ASP A 572 21.05 -19.65 4.94
CA ASP A 572 22.15 -18.72 4.66
C ASP A 572 23.31 -19.11 5.57
N VAL A 573 23.86 -20.30 5.35
CA VAL A 573 25.22 -20.64 5.78
C VAL A 573 25.91 -21.15 4.55
N SER A 574 26.72 -20.28 3.95
CA SER A 574 27.72 -20.64 2.96
C SER A 574 28.58 -21.76 3.54
N VAL A 575 28.32 -23.00 3.12
CA VAL A 575 29.21 -24.12 3.37
C VAL A 575 30.48 -23.85 2.53
N PRO A 576 31.66 -23.67 3.14
CA PRO A 576 32.87 -23.58 2.36
C PRO A 576 33.09 -24.95 1.72
N SER A 577 33.28 -24.94 0.40
CA SER A 577 33.66 -26.10 -0.39
C SER A 577 34.94 -26.72 0.18
N GLY A 578 34.78 -27.72 1.04
CA GLY A 578 35.84 -28.59 1.49
C GLY A 578 36.18 -29.57 0.38
N SER A 579 37.36 -29.39 -0.20
CA SER A 579 37.99 -30.34 -1.12
C SER A 579 38.11 -31.73 -0.49
N GLY A 580 37.39 -32.70 -1.05
CA GLY A 580 37.61 -34.12 -0.81
C GLY A 580 37.48 -34.86 -2.13
N LYS A 581 38.62 -35.18 -2.74
CA LYS A 581 38.70 -36.22 -3.78
C LYS A 581 38.29 -37.55 -3.14
N ASP A 582 37.38 -38.28 -3.76
CA ASP A 582 37.63 -39.65 -4.21
C ASP A 582 36.48 -40.19 -5.06
N GLU A 583 36.88 -40.94 -6.09
CA GLU A 583 36.07 -41.50 -7.18
C GLU A 583 35.09 -42.58 -6.72
N SER A 584 33.92 -42.68 -7.38
CA SER A 584 33.59 -43.88 -8.16
C SER A 584 32.28 -43.73 -8.94
N ASP A 585 32.39 -44.08 -10.22
CA ASP A 585 31.34 -44.18 -11.23
C ASP A 585 30.10 -44.97 -10.80
N ARG A 586 28.91 -44.34 -10.88
CA ARG A 586 27.67 -45.01 -11.31
C ARG A 586 26.79 -44.06 -12.13
N LYS A 587 26.70 -44.37 -13.42
CA LYS A 587 25.72 -43.85 -14.39
C LYS A 587 24.31 -44.25 -13.95
N GLU A 588 23.51 -43.29 -13.52
CA GLU A 588 22.05 -43.38 -13.61
C GLU A 588 21.54 -42.18 -14.41
N THR A 589 20.78 -42.49 -15.44
CA THR A 589 20.16 -41.55 -16.38
C THR A 589 18.89 -41.03 -15.72
N SER A 590 18.97 -39.91 -15.02
CA SER A 590 17.80 -39.17 -14.54
C SER A 590 17.56 -37.95 -15.42
N VAL A 591 16.30 -37.80 -15.79
CA VAL A 591 15.70 -36.70 -16.54
C VAL A 591 16.17 -35.36 -15.96
N GLU A 592 16.65 -34.46 -16.82
CA GLU A 592 16.97 -33.08 -16.46
C GLU A 592 15.68 -32.36 -15.98
N GLU A 593 15.36 -32.48 -14.70
CA GLU A 593 14.57 -31.47 -14.01
C GLU A 593 15.45 -30.24 -13.88
N SER A 594 15.10 -29.21 -14.66
CA SER A 594 15.71 -27.88 -14.61
C SER A 594 15.85 -27.43 -13.15
N LYS A 595 17.09 -27.21 -12.69
CA LYS A 595 17.36 -26.59 -11.38
C LYS A 595 16.52 -25.31 -11.27
N PRO A 596 15.76 -25.10 -10.17
CA PRO A 596 15.03 -23.86 -10.00
C PRO A 596 16.03 -22.70 -9.99
N GLU A 597 15.77 -21.67 -10.80
CA GLU A 597 16.59 -20.47 -10.83
C GLU A 597 16.72 -19.86 -9.42
N PRO A 598 17.92 -19.38 -9.04
CA PRO A 598 18.17 -18.86 -7.71
C PRO A 598 17.23 -17.68 -7.42
N ALA A 599 16.57 -17.73 -6.27
CA ALA A 599 15.65 -16.69 -5.82
C ALA A 599 16.37 -15.33 -5.76
N GLN A 600 15.78 -14.31 -6.39
CA GLN A 600 16.32 -12.96 -6.37
C GLN A 600 15.70 -12.14 -5.23
N HIS A 601 16.45 -11.16 -4.69
CA HIS A 601 15.99 -10.30 -3.59
C HIS A 601 15.95 -8.82 -3.98
N ALA A 602 14.87 -8.16 -3.59
CA ALA A 602 14.67 -6.72 -3.68
C ALA A 602 13.70 -6.28 -2.57
N PRO A 603 13.68 -5.01 -2.13
CA PRO A 603 12.76 -4.55 -1.09
C PRO A 603 11.27 -4.81 -1.40
N LEU A 604 10.89 -4.86 -2.68
CA LEU A 604 9.53 -5.26 -3.07
C LEU A 604 9.19 -6.70 -2.67
N VAL A 605 10.15 -7.61 -2.72
CA VAL A 605 9.97 -9.02 -2.34
C VAL A 605 9.62 -9.12 -0.85
N ASP A 606 10.20 -8.25 -0.02
CA ASP A 606 9.88 -8.18 1.40
C ASP A 606 8.43 -7.72 1.64
N CYS A 607 7.91 -6.78 0.85
CA CYS A 607 6.48 -6.44 0.86
C CYS A 607 5.61 -7.62 0.42
N ILE A 608 5.99 -8.34 -0.64
CA ILE A 608 5.26 -9.53 -1.13
C ILE A 608 5.17 -10.60 -0.04
N ARG A 609 6.26 -10.78 0.74
CA ARG A 609 6.32 -11.74 1.85
C ARG A 609 5.34 -11.42 2.98
N THR A 610 4.90 -10.17 3.15
CA THR A 610 3.90 -9.85 4.18
C THR A 610 2.49 -10.32 3.81
N ARG A 611 2.22 -10.55 2.51
CA ARG A 611 0.97 -11.13 1.99
C ARG A 611 1.08 -12.64 1.75
N TRP A 612 2.19 -13.08 1.18
CA TRP A 612 2.51 -14.48 0.92
C TRP A 612 3.79 -14.85 1.67
N PRO A 613 3.67 -15.29 2.94
CA PRO A 613 4.83 -15.68 3.73
C PRO A 613 5.71 -16.67 2.98
N ARG A 614 7.03 -16.47 3.05
CA ARG A 614 8.05 -17.33 2.44
C ARG A 614 8.05 -17.33 0.90
N ALA A 615 7.37 -16.39 0.26
CA ALA A 615 7.46 -16.20 -1.18
C ALA A 615 8.91 -15.95 -1.63
N THR A 616 9.30 -16.61 -2.71
CA THR A 616 10.48 -16.31 -3.51
C THR A 616 10.05 -15.68 -4.83
N CYS A 617 10.86 -14.77 -5.36
CA CYS A 617 10.55 -14.03 -6.59
C CYS A 617 11.74 -14.09 -7.54
N ASN A 618 11.47 -14.25 -8.83
CA ASN A 618 12.44 -14.14 -9.92
C ASN A 618 11.92 -13.11 -10.94
N TRP A 619 12.82 -12.33 -11.53
CA TRP A 619 12.50 -11.40 -12.62
C TRP A 619 13.65 -11.34 -13.61
N GLU A 620 13.37 -10.80 -14.79
CA GLU A 620 14.36 -10.52 -15.83
C GLU A 620 14.66 -9.02 -15.87
N GLY A 621 15.94 -8.68 -16.08
CA GLY A 621 16.39 -7.29 -16.18
C GLY A 621 16.62 -6.61 -14.82
N ASP A 622 16.38 -5.30 -14.77
CA ASP A 622 16.63 -4.48 -13.59
C ASP A 622 15.74 -4.89 -12.40
N ALA A 623 16.32 -4.81 -11.19
CA ALA A 623 15.57 -5.05 -9.96
C ALA A 623 14.36 -4.11 -9.79
N PRO A 624 13.20 -4.63 -9.36
CA PRO A 624 12.04 -3.81 -9.08
C PRO A 624 12.35 -2.84 -7.93
N SER A 625 12.15 -1.54 -8.18
CA SER A 625 12.54 -0.47 -7.26
C SER A 625 11.29 0.22 -6.72
N ILE A 626 11.12 0.11 -5.40
CA ILE A 626 10.12 0.84 -4.60
C ILE A 626 10.74 2.02 -3.83
N VAL A 627 12.03 2.26 -4.03
CA VAL A 627 12.85 3.30 -3.40
C VAL A 627 13.52 4.16 -4.45
#